data_AF-A0A971FBY1-F1
#
_entry.id   AF-A0A971FBY1-F1
#
_cell.length_a   1.000
_cell.length_b   1.000
_cell.length_c   1.000
_cell.angle_alpha   90.00
_cell.angle_beta   90.00
_cell.angle_gamma   90.00
#
_symmetry.space_group_name_H-M   'P 1'
#
loop_
_entity.id
_entity.type
_entity.pdbx_description
1 polymer ?
#
loop_
_entity_poly.entity_id
_entity_poly.type
_entity_poly.pdbx_seq_one_letter_code
_entity_poly.pdbx_strand_id
1 'polypeptide(L)'
;MKAQEFWDIYLGAMTPAEFMAAFDDPEPEHCVAVYVRQRPAFFGIVRRTSWRETFRAERQFNRAEVAAGLTAWLEETREQWEEPAAAARTERAARRAALEARMAAEAAAPQAPQDTPPPVTGDAAEPAQLPPSGEAVEAAPPSPAPAPPPGLPDPAPGQA
;
A
#
# COMPACT_ATOMS: atom_id res chain seq x y z
N MET A 1 13.60 14.29 -25.98
CA MET A 1 13.79 13.76 -24.63
C MET A 1 14.27 12.33 -24.77
N LYS A 2 15.43 12.01 -24.20
CA LYS A 2 16.00 10.65 -24.19
C LYS A 2 15.29 9.78 -23.16
N ALA A 3 15.38 8.47 -23.29
CA ALA A 3 14.77 7.51 -22.37
C ALA A 3 15.24 7.74 -20.91
N GLN A 4 16.55 7.94 -20.72
CA GLN A 4 17.14 8.28 -19.42
C GLN A 4 16.49 9.52 -18.76
N GLU A 5 16.19 10.57 -19.54
CA GLU A 5 15.60 11.80 -18.99
C GLU A 5 14.19 11.55 -18.43
N PHE A 6 13.42 10.62 -19.01
CA PHE A 6 12.14 10.20 -18.42
C PHE A 6 12.37 9.55 -17.05
N TRP A 7 13.39 8.70 -16.95
CA TRP A 7 13.73 8.07 -15.67
C TRP A 7 14.07 9.10 -14.60
N ASP A 8 14.98 10.03 -14.91
CA ASP A 8 15.43 11.06 -13.99
C ASP A 8 14.28 11.98 -13.53
N ILE A 9 13.34 12.28 -14.43
CA ILE A 9 12.19 13.16 -14.13
C ILE A 9 11.14 12.45 -13.26
N TYR A 10 10.82 11.19 -13.57
CA TYR A 10 9.64 10.52 -12.99
C TYR A 10 9.94 9.53 -11.87
N LEU A 11 11.17 9.01 -11.81
CA LEU A 11 11.64 8.07 -10.79
C LEU A 11 12.82 8.62 -9.98
N GLY A 12 13.55 9.60 -10.52
CA GLY A 12 14.60 10.31 -9.80
C GLY A 12 15.74 9.38 -9.41
N ALA A 13 16.01 9.27 -8.10
CA ALA A 13 17.13 8.49 -7.58
C ALA A 13 16.90 6.97 -7.55
N MET A 14 15.70 6.49 -7.87
CA MET A 14 15.40 5.05 -7.90
C MET A 14 16.16 4.36 -9.02
N THR A 15 16.82 3.24 -8.72
CA THR A 15 17.54 2.47 -9.74
C THR A 15 16.60 1.57 -10.55
N PRO A 16 16.94 1.20 -11.80
CA PRO A 16 16.19 0.21 -12.58
C PRO A 16 15.98 -1.12 -11.85
N ALA A 17 16.99 -1.59 -11.13
CA ALA A 17 16.93 -2.81 -10.34
C ALA A 17 15.92 -2.72 -9.19
N GLU A 18 15.94 -1.62 -8.42
CA GLU A 18 14.97 -1.38 -7.35
C GLU A 18 13.53 -1.30 -7.90
N PHE A 19 13.35 -0.61 -9.03
CA PHE A 19 12.05 -0.52 -9.68
C PHE A 19 11.54 -1.89 -10.12
N MET A 20 12.33 -2.65 -10.89
CA MET A 20 11.92 -3.96 -11.40
C MET A 20 11.79 -5.00 -10.29
N ALA A 21 12.55 -4.86 -9.20
CA ALA A 21 12.40 -5.70 -8.04
C ALA A 21 11.05 -5.49 -7.34
N ALA A 22 10.47 -4.28 -7.37
CA ALA A 22 9.20 -3.98 -6.70
C ALA A 22 7.99 -4.77 -7.25
N PHE A 23 8.11 -5.29 -8.47
CA PHE A 23 7.07 -6.08 -9.14
C PHE A 23 7.43 -7.57 -9.13
N ASP A 24 6.41 -8.43 -9.20
CA ASP A 24 6.59 -9.88 -9.37
C ASP A 24 6.67 -10.28 -10.86
N ASP A 25 6.52 -9.33 -11.79
CA ASP A 25 6.56 -9.54 -13.25
C ASP A 25 7.98 -9.24 -13.81
N PRO A 26 8.54 -10.10 -14.70
CA PRO A 26 9.81 -9.81 -15.36
C PRO A 26 9.71 -8.80 -16.52
N GLU A 27 8.52 -8.58 -17.08
CA GLU A 27 8.33 -7.77 -18.29
C GLU A 27 8.26 -6.27 -17.94
N PRO A 28 9.20 -5.43 -18.43
CA PRO A 28 9.26 -4.03 -18.06
C PRO A 28 8.03 -3.25 -18.53
N GLU A 29 7.46 -3.58 -19.70
CA GLU A 29 6.25 -2.92 -20.19
C GLU A 29 5.08 -3.07 -19.21
N HIS A 30 4.90 -4.26 -18.63
CA HIS A 30 3.81 -4.51 -17.69
C HIS A 30 4.06 -3.79 -16.35
N CYS A 31 5.28 -3.85 -15.82
CA CYS A 31 5.68 -3.12 -14.61
C CYS A 31 5.43 -1.62 -14.74
N VAL A 32 5.84 -1.03 -15.87
CA VAL A 32 5.64 0.39 -16.17
C VAL A 32 4.15 0.71 -16.34
N ALA A 33 3.38 -0.13 -17.04
CA ALA A 33 1.95 0.09 -17.21
C ALA A 33 1.21 0.12 -15.85
N VAL A 34 1.55 -0.80 -14.94
CA VAL A 34 1.01 -0.82 -13.57
C VAL A 34 1.44 0.43 -12.80
N TYR A 35 2.72 0.77 -12.83
CA TYR A 35 3.26 1.94 -12.15
C TYR A 35 2.55 3.23 -12.58
N VAL A 36 2.49 3.47 -13.87
CA VAL A 36 1.98 4.72 -14.44
C VAL A 36 0.46 4.84 -14.26
N ARG A 37 -0.28 3.71 -14.25
CA ARG A 37 -1.73 3.68 -13.98
C ARG A 37 -2.08 4.12 -12.56
N GLN A 38 -1.21 3.87 -11.57
CA GLN A 38 -1.44 4.26 -10.18
C GLN A 38 -1.23 5.77 -9.94
N ARG A 39 -0.69 6.50 -10.93
CA ARG A 39 -0.38 7.92 -10.80
C ARG A 39 -1.55 8.81 -11.22
N PRO A 40 -1.64 10.05 -10.68
CA PRO A 40 -2.68 11.00 -11.06
C PRO A 40 -2.76 11.22 -12.59
N ALA A 41 -3.90 11.72 -13.07
CA ALA A 41 -4.12 11.97 -14.50
C ALA A 41 -3.07 12.92 -15.11
N PHE A 42 -2.51 13.83 -14.31
CA PHE A 42 -1.49 14.80 -14.72
C PHE A 42 -0.05 14.25 -14.66
N PHE A 43 0.15 12.94 -14.51
CA PHE A 43 1.49 12.33 -14.33
C PHE A 43 2.46 12.53 -15.50
N GLY A 44 2.02 13.05 -16.65
CA GLY A 44 2.93 13.45 -17.75
C GLY A 44 3.26 14.95 -17.80
N ILE A 45 2.67 15.75 -16.91
CA ILE A 45 2.92 17.19 -16.83
C ILE A 45 4.16 17.44 -15.97
N VAL A 46 5.25 17.90 -16.60
CA VAL A 46 6.50 18.20 -15.89
C VAL A 46 6.40 19.59 -15.26
N ARG A 47 6.38 19.64 -13.93
CA ARG A 47 6.32 20.89 -13.16
C ARG A 47 7.60 21.70 -13.38
N ARG A 48 7.44 23.00 -13.62
CA ARG A 48 8.52 23.99 -13.73
C ARG A 48 8.51 24.96 -12.54
N THR A 49 9.35 25.98 -12.59
CA THR A 49 9.48 27.03 -11.56
C THR A 49 8.17 27.73 -11.20
N SER A 50 7.23 27.84 -12.15
CA SER A 50 5.88 28.36 -11.88
C SER A 50 4.78 27.58 -12.61
N TRP A 51 3.54 27.71 -12.13
CA TRP A 51 2.36 27.18 -12.82
C TRP A 51 2.19 27.77 -14.23
N ARG A 52 2.46 29.07 -14.38
CA ARG A 52 2.41 29.75 -15.68
C ARG A 52 3.39 29.13 -16.67
N GLU A 53 4.63 28.90 -16.25
CA GLU A 53 5.65 28.28 -17.11
C GLU A 53 5.35 26.81 -17.40
N THR A 54 4.79 26.09 -16.42
CA THR A 54 4.40 24.68 -16.59
C THR A 54 3.38 24.56 -17.71
N PHE A 55 2.30 25.34 -17.69
CA PHE A 55 1.26 25.25 -18.71
C PHE A 55 1.58 25.99 -20.02
N ARG A 56 2.55 26.93 -20.01
CA ARG A 56 3.05 27.58 -21.24
C ARG A 56 4.07 26.73 -22.00
N ALA A 57 4.51 25.61 -21.42
CA ALA A 57 5.45 24.72 -22.09
C ALA A 57 4.89 24.25 -23.44
N GLU A 58 5.70 24.38 -24.49
CA GLU A 58 5.33 23.96 -25.85
C GLU A 58 5.05 22.46 -25.94
N ARG A 59 5.66 21.67 -25.05
CA ARG A 59 5.50 20.22 -24.99
C ARG A 59 5.26 19.77 -23.56
N GLN A 60 4.15 19.08 -23.38
CA GLN A 60 3.85 18.25 -22.21
C GLN A 60 3.74 16.80 -22.68
N PHE A 61 4.12 15.86 -21.82
CA PHE A 61 4.02 14.46 -22.17
C PHE A 61 2.67 13.93 -21.69
N ASN A 62 2.10 13.02 -22.47
CA ASN A 62 0.99 12.24 -21.97
C ASN A 62 1.50 10.99 -21.24
N ARG A 63 0.57 10.32 -20.56
CA ARG A 63 0.86 9.11 -19.79
C ARG A 63 1.54 8.01 -20.62
N ALA A 64 1.12 7.82 -21.87
CA ALA A 64 1.67 6.80 -22.75
C ALA A 64 3.09 7.15 -23.22
N GLU A 65 3.38 8.42 -23.49
CA GLU A 65 4.75 8.88 -23.79
C GLU A 65 5.69 8.63 -22.61
N VAL A 66 5.24 8.89 -21.37
CA VAL A 66 6.02 8.58 -20.18
C VAL A 66 6.27 7.08 -20.05
N ALA A 67 5.22 6.26 -20.22
CA ALA A 67 5.36 4.81 -20.16
C ALA A 67 6.36 4.29 -21.21
N ALA A 68 6.28 4.78 -22.45
CA ALA A 68 7.21 4.42 -23.50
C ALA A 68 8.66 4.82 -23.15
N GLY A 69 8.87 6.03 -22.61
CA GLY A 69 10.19 6.49 -22.21
C GLY A 69 10.81 5.67 -21.08
N LEU A 70 10.02 5.31 -20.06
CA LEU A 70 10.47 4.46 -18.96
C LEU A 70 10.77 3.03 -19.42
N THR A 71 9.92 2.47 -20.28
CA THR A 71 10.12 1.13 -20.84
C THR A 71 11.39 1.09 -21.69
N ALA A 72 11.58 2.09 -22.57
CA ALA A 72 12.80 2.19 -23.38
C ALA A 72 14.07 2.24 -22.52
N TRP A 73 14.06 2.98 -21.41
CA TRP A 73 15.23 3.03 -20.52
C TRP A 73 15.51 1.70 -19.84
N LEU A 74 14.46 0.99 -19.42
CA LEU A 74 14.60 -0.36 -18.85
C LEU A 74 15.16 -1.34 -19.88
N GLU A 75 14.72 -1.27 -21.14
CA GLU A 75 15.27 -2.11 -22.20
C GLU A 75 16.75 -1.79 -22.49
N GLU A 76 17.10 -0.51 -22.58
CA GLU A 76 18.48 -0.06 -22.79
C GLU A 76 19.42 -0.47 -21.65
N THR A 77 18.88 -0.62 -20.43
CA THR A 77 19.66 -0.95 -19.22
C THR A 77 19.41 -2.36 -18.71
N ARG A 78 18.84 -3.26 -19.52
CA ARG A 78 18.41 -4.62 -19.12
C ARG A 78 19.50 -5.40 -18.38
N GLU A 79 20.73 -5.36 -18.89
CA GLU A 79 21.89 -6.02 -18.30
C GLU A 79 22.20 -5.58 -16.85
N GLN A 80 21.78 -4.36 -16.47
CA GLN A 80 22.07 -3.78 -15.16
C GLN A 80 21.06 -4.19 -14.08
N TRP A 81 19.86 -4.62 -14.47
CA TRP A 81 18.77 -4.87 -13.51
C TRP A 81 18.19 -6.27 -13.57
N GLU A 82 18.32 -7.01 -14.68
CA GLU A 82 17.62 -8.29 -14.87
C GLU A 82 17.96 -9.31 -13.77
N GLU A 83 19.25 -9.55 -13.55
CA GLU A 83 19.74 -10.48 -12.53
C GLU A 83 19.40 -10.03 -11.09
N PRO A 84 19.74 -8.81 -10.64
CA PRO A 84 19.43 -8.39 -9.27
C PRO A 84 17.92 -8.33 -9.00
N ALA A 85 17.10 -7.93 -9.99
CA ALA A 85 15.65 -7.93 -9.83
C ALA A 85 15.07 -9.36 -9.75
N ALA A 86 15.60 -10.30 -10.54
CA ALA A 86 15.20 -11.71 -10.47
C ALA A 86 15.56 -12.36 -9.12
N ALA A 87 16.77 -12.06 -8.61
CA ALA A 87 17.20 -12.50 -7.29
C ALA A 87 16.27 -11.96 -6.19
N ALA A 88 15.94 -10.67 -6.22
CA ALA A 88 15.04 -10.04 -5.26
C ALA A 88 13.62 -10.63 -5.29
N ARG A 89 13.08 -10.94 -6.49
CA ARG A 89 11.79 -11.62 -6.65
C ARG A 89 11.80 -13.01 -6.04
N THR A 90 12.86 -13.78 -6.31
CA THR A 90 13.04 -15.13 -5.77
C THR A 90 13.10 -15.12 -4.25
N GLU A 91 13.88 -14.19 -3.68
CA GLU A 91 13.99 -14.04 -2.23
C GLU A 91 12.63 -13.68 -1.60
N ARG A 92 11.88 -12.75 -2.20
CA ARG A 92 10.54 -12.39 -1.73
C ARG A 92 9.58 -13.57 -1.79
N ALA A 93 9.59 -14.34 -2.88
CA ALA A 93 8.78 -15.54 -3.03
C ALA A 93 9.11 -16.59 -1.96
N ALA A 94 10.41 -16.81 -1.69
CA ALA A 94 10.86 -17.72 -0.63
C ALA A 94 10.39 -17.25 0.76
N ARG A 95 10.49 -15.95 1.06
CA ARG A 95 10.00 -15.37 2.32
C ARG A 95 8.48 -15.54 2.49
N ARG A 96 7.70 -15.34 1.42
CA ARG A 96 6.24 -15.57 1.42
C ARG A 96 5.93 -17.05 1.69
N ALA A 97 6.56 -17.97 0.96
CA ALA A 97 6.38 -19.40 1.14
C ALA A 97 6.77 -19.88 2.56
N ALA A 98 7.86 -19.36 3.12
CA ALA A 98 8.29 -19.68 4.48
C ALA A 98 7.27 -19.21 5.53
N LEU A 99 6.70 -18.02 5.34
CA LEU A 99 5.65 -17.49 6.22
C LEU A 99 4.38 -18.34 6.12
N GLU A 100 3.94 -18.66 4.90
CA GLU A 100 2.77 -19.51 4.67
C GLU A 100 2.96 -20.91 5.27
N ALA A 101 4.13 -21.52 5.10
CA ALA A 101 4.46 -22.81 5.70
C ALA A 101 4.42 -22.76 7.24
N ARG A 102 4.92 -21.67 7.84
CA ARG A 102 4.84 -21.47 9.29
C ARG A 102 3.40 -21.33 9.77
N MET A 103 2.59 -20.54 9.09
CA MET A 103 1.16 -20.38 9.42
C MET A 103 0.39 -21.70 9.26
N ALA A 104 0.69 -22.48 8.23
CA ALA A 104 0.09 -23.79 8.01
C ALA A 104 0.52 -24.81 9.08
N ALA A 105 1.78 -24.81 9.50
CA ALA A 105 2.26 -25.66 10.59
C ALA A 105 1.60 -25.32 11.93
N GLU A 106 1.41 -24.02 12.21
CA GLU A 106 0.69 -23.56 13.41
C GLU A 106 -0.79 -23.94 13.37
N ALA A 107 -1.45 -23.84 12.21
CA ALA A 107 -2.84 -24.27 12.02
C ALA A 107 -3.02 -25.80 12.08
N ALA A 108 -2.02 -26.57 11.65
CA ALA A 108 -2.04 -28.03 11.66
C ALA A 108 -1.56 -28.64 12.98
N ALA A 109 -1.00 -27.83 13.89
CA ALA A 109 -0.61 -28.29 15.21
C ALA A 109 -1.87 -28.78 15.95
N PRO A 110 -1.86 -30.00 16.53
CA PRO A 110 -2.98 -30.46 17.33
C PRO A 110 -3.18 -29.44 18.47
N GLN A 111 -4.39 -28.85 18.55
CA GLN A 111 -4.76 -28.14 19.76
C GLN A 111 -4.66 -29.16 20.89
N ALA A 112 -3.62 -29.02 21.72
CA ALA A 112 -3.50 -29.79 22.94
C ALA A 112 -4.86 -29.68 23.64
N PRO A 113 -5.42 -30.80 24.15
CA PRO A 113 -6.72 -30.78 24.79
C PRO A 113 -6.70 -29.64 25.80
N GLN A 114 -7.48 -28.59 25.57
CA GLN A 114 -7.72 -27.61 26.61
C GLN A 114 -8.29 -28.42 27.76
N ASP A 115 -7.55 -28.47 28.86
CA ASP A 115 -7.98 -29.01 30.14
C ASP A 115 -9.36 -28.42 30.42
N THR A 116 -10.39 -29.15 30.02
CA THR A 116 -11.75 -28.89 30.45
C THR A 116 -11.70 -29.31 31.91
N PRO A 117 -11.88 -28.38 32.87
CA PRO A 117 -11.94 -28.78 34.26
C PRO A 117 -13.02 -29.86 34.37
N PRO A 118 -12.77 -30.94 35.15
CA PRO A 118 -13.65 -32.10 35.16
C PRO A 118 -15.08 -31.69 35.50
N PRO A 119 -16.11 -32.36 34.93
CA PRO A 119 -17.48 -32.12 35.32
C PRO A 119 -17.63 -32.56 36.78
N VAL A 120 -17.68 -31.61 37.70
CA VAL A 120 -18.12 -31.84 39.08
C VAL A 120 -19.53 -32.43 39.02
N THR A 121 -19.64 -33.73 39.26
CA THR A 121 -20.92 -34.45 39.25
C THR A 121 -21.16 -35.04 40.63
N GLY A 122 -22.23 -34.54 41.25
CA GLY A 122 -22.99 -35.16 42.34
C GLY A 122 -22.67 -34.61 43.73
N ASP A 123 -23.63 -34.29 44.59
CA ASP A 123 -25.09 -34.29 44.57
C ASP A 123 -25.55 -33.65 45.90
N ALA A 124 -26.81 -33.26 45.98
CA ALA A 124 -27.60 -32.86 47.17
C ALA A 124 -27.92 -31.36 47.33
N ALA A 125 -29.21 -31.12 47.25
CA ALA A 125 -29.97 -29.88 47.33
C ALA A 125 -29.91 -29.17 48.70
N GLU A 126 -30.19 -27.86 48.72
CA GLU A 126 -31.37 -27.25 49.38
C GLU A 126 -31.38 -25.72 49.08
N PRO A 127 -32.55 -25.04 48.95
CA PRO A 127 -32.67 -23.78 48.23
C PRO A 127 -32.52 -22.55 49.14
N ALA A 128 -32.66 -21.39 48.49
CA ALA A 128 -32.83 -20.05 49.03
C ALA A 128 -31.55 -19.21 49.07
N GLN A 129 -31.43 -18.26 48.13
CA GLN A 129 -31.90 -16.88 48.34
C GLN A 129 -31.57 -16.05 47.09
N LEU A 130 -32.60 -15.57 46.39
CA LEU A 130 -32.56 -14.28 45.67
C LEU A 130 -32.49 -13.17 46.74
N PRO A 131 -31.67 -12.11 46.57
CA PRO A 131 -32.13 -10.94 45.80
C PRO A 131 -30.95 -10.11 45.20
N PRO A 132 -31.15 -8.85 44.75
CA PRO A 132 -32.12 -8.32 43.80
C PRO A 132 -31.44 -7.70 42.55
N SER A 133 -32.29 -7.29 41.62
CA SER A 133 -32.03 -6.48 40.42
C SER A 133 -31.13 -5.24 40.61
N GLY A 134 -30.45 -4.87 39.51
CA GLY A 134 -29.72 -3.61 39.30
C GLY A 134 -28.27 -3.94 38.90
N GLU A 135 -27.67 -3.47 37.81
CA GLU A 135 -27.93 -2.28 37.02
C GLU A 135 -27.09 -2.39 35.72
N ALA A 136 -27.58 -1.74 34.67
CA ALA A 136 -26.84 -1.17 33.54
C ALA A 136 -25.66 -1.94 32.91
N VAL A 137 -25.93 -2.43 31.70
CA VAL A 137 -24.95 -2.53 30.63
C VAL A 137 -24.43 -1.10 30.35
N GLU A 138 -23.33 -0.68 30.97
CA GLU A 138 -22.64 0.55 30.58
C GLU A 138 -21.77 0.23 29.36
N ALA A 139 -22.40 0.34 28.19
CA ALA A 139 -21.71 0.44 26.92
C ALA A 139 -20.74 1.64 27.01
N ALA A 140 -19.45 1.36 26.84
CA ALA A 140 -18.44 2.40 26.69
C ALA A 140 -18.91 3.44 25.66
N PRO A 141 -18.82 4.74 25.95
CA PRO A 141 -19.24 5.77 25.01
C PRO A 141 -18.39 5.66 23.72
N PRO A 142 -18.99 5.82 22.53
CA PRO A 142 -18.21 5.90 21.31
C PRO A 142 -17.27 7.12 21.38
N SER A 143 -16.01 6.91 21.02
CA SER A 143 -15.02 7.97 20.85
C SER A 143 -15.59 9.13 20.02
N PRO A 144 -15.46 10.39 20.46
CA PRO A 144 -15.94 11.53 19.68
C PRO A 144 -15.16 11.62 18.36
N ALA A 145 -15.89 11.82 17.27
CA ALA A 145 -15.33 12.04 15.95
C ALA A 145 -14.34 13.22 15.95
N PRO A 146 -13.27 13.17 15.12
CA PRO A 146 -12.33 14.27 15.01
C PRO A 146 -13.03 15.54 14.54
N ALA A 147 -12.69 16.66 15.17
CA ALA A 147 -13.23 17.97 14.82
C ALA A 147 -13.00 18.30 13.33
N PRO A 148 -13.94 18.98 12.67
CA PRO A 148 -13.73 19.46 11.31
C PRO A 148 -12.56 20.46 11.27
N PRO A 149 -11.77 20.48 10.17
CA PRO A 149 -10.73 21.49 10.02
C PRO A 149 -11.35 22.90 10.03
N PRO A 150 -10.64 23.91 10.55
CA PRO A 150 -11.13 25.28 10.55
C PRO A 150 -11.42 25.72 9.11
N GLY A 151 -12.61 26.27 8.90
CA GLY A 151 -13.05 26.78 7.61
C GLY A 151 -12.08 27.82 7.06
N LEU A 152 -11.80 27.70 5.76
CA LEU A 152 -11.10 28.74 4.99
C LEU A 152 -11.82 30.08 5.20
N PRO A 153 -11.11 31.19 5.44
CA PRO A 153 -11.74 32.50 5.45
C PRO A 153 -12.33 32.80 4.06
N ASP A 154 -13.56 33.30 4.04
CA ASP A 154 -14.23 33.81 2.85
C ASP A 154 -13.31 34.81 2.11
N PRO A 155 -13.18 34.73 0.77
CA PRO A 155 -12.51 35.79 0.03
C PRO A 155 -13.31 37.08 0.19
N ALA A 156 -12.66 38.11 0.71
CA ALA A 156 -13.24 39.45 0.80
C ALA A 156 -13.78 39.89 -0.59
N PRO A 157 -14.99 40.46 -0.66
CA PRO A 157 -15.51 40.95 -1.93
C PRO A 157 -14.76 42.20 -2.34
N GLY A 158 -14.05 42.09 -3.45
CA GLY A 158 -13.56 43.24 -4.23
C GLY A 158 -12.13 43.63 -3.95
N GLN A 159 -11.25 43.36 -4.93
CA GLN A 159 -10.46 44.41 -5.55
C GLN A 159 -10.32 44.11 -7.06
N ALA A 160 -10.98 44.99 -7.80
CA ALA A 160 -10.83 45.43 -9.20
C ALA A 160 -10.08 44.55 -10.20
#